data_AF-A0A9E3DG44-F1
#
_entry.id   AF-A0A9E3DG44-F1
#
_cell.length_a   1.000
_cell.length_b   1.000
_cell.length_c   1.000
_cell.angle_alpha   90.00
_cell.angle_beta   90.00
_cell.angle_gamma   90.00
#
_symmetry.space_group_name_H-M   'P 1'
#
loop_
_entity.id
_entity.type
_entity.pdbx_description
1 polymer ?
#
loop_
_entity_poly.entity_id
_entity_poly.type
_entity_poly.pdbx_seq_one_letter_code
_entity_poly.pdbx_strand_id
1 'polypeptide(L)' 'MATPDPGTTAVLAEKPSVARDIARVLGANQKGDGYLHGNGYVVTWAIGHLA' A
#
# COMPACT_ATOMS: atom_id res chain seq x y z
N MET A 1 -0.45 -8.13 -16.40
CA MET A 1 0.34 -7.83 -15.19
C MET A 1 0.83 -6.40 -15.36
N ALA A 2 0.19 -5.43 -14.68
CA ALA A 2 0.50 -4.02 -14.89
C ALA A 2 1.93 -3.74 -14.43
N THR A 3 2.78 -3.27 -15.34
CA THR A 3 4.10 -2.75 -15.02
C THR A 3 3.95 -1.59 -14.04
N PRO A 4 4.73 -1.51 -12.95
CA PRO A 4 4.66 -0.38 -12.04
C PRO A 4 5.01 0.90 -12.82
N ASP A 5 4.13 1.90 -12.77
CA ASP A 5 4.39 3.19 -13.40
C ASP A 5 5.64 3.81 -12.76
N PRO A 6 6.55 4.42 -13.54
CA PRO A 6 7.83 4.94 -13.05
C PRO A 6 7.72 6.03 -11.96
N GLY A 7 6.51 6.48 -11.63
CA GLY A 7 6.21 7.43 -10.56
C GLY A 7 5.43 6.86 -9.37
N THR A 8 5.33 5.53 -9.22
CA THR A 8 4.54 4.93 -8.14
C THR A 8 5.23 5.09 -6.78
N THR A 9 4.58 5.79 -5.84
CA THR A 9 5.10 5.97 -4.48
C THR A 9 4.67 4.81 -3.58
N ALA A 10 5.63 4.12 -2.97
CA ALA A 10 5.38 3.05 -2.01
C ALA A 10 5.26 3.60 -0.58
N VAL A 11 4.27 3.11 0.17
CA VAL A 11 4.04 3.44 1.57
C VAL A 11 3.99 2.15 2.39
N LEU A 12 4.89 2.01 3.36
CA LEU A 12 4.96 0.85 4.25
C LEU A 12 4.42 1.24 5.63
N ALA A 13 3.39 0.54 6.09
CA ALA A 13 2.85 0.67 7.44
C ALA A 13 3.31 -0.46 8.36
N GLU A 14 3.25 -0.26 9.67
CA GLU A 14 3.63 -1.27 10.67
C GLU A 14 2.58 -2.38 10.86
N LYS A 15 1.31 -2.12 10.50
CA LYS A 15 0.21 -3.07 10.68
C LYS A 15 -0.92 -2.84 9.68
N PRO A 16 -1.73 -3.88 9.36
CA PRO A 16 -2.75 -3.80 8.32
C PRO A 16 -3.82 -2.73 8.53
N SER A 17 -4.11 -2.36 9.79
CA SER A 17 -5.11 -1.32 10.06
C SER A 17 -4.61 0.07 9.64
N VAL A 18 -3.33 0.37 9.88
CA VAL A 18 -2.72 1.66 9.56
C VAL A 18 -2.60 1.82 8.04
N ALA A 19 -2.21 0.77 7.33
CA ALA A 19 -2.19 0.77 5.86
C ALA A 19 -3.57 1.09 5.26
N ARG A 20 -4.64 0.54 5.82
CA ARG A 20 -6.01 0.79 5.34
C ARG A 20 -6.44 2.24 5.52
N ASP A 21 -6.10 2.85 6.65
CA ASP A 21 -6.44 4.25 6.90
C ASP A 21 -5.65 5.20 5.99
N ILE A 22 -4.36 4.92 5.77
CA ILE A 22 -3.52 5.67 4.83
C ILE A 22 -4.05 5.54 3.39
N ALA A 23 -4.31 4.31 2.94
CA ALA A 23 -4.77 4.04 1.58
C ALA A 23 -6.10 4.74 1.27
N ARG A 24 -7.01 4.84 2.26
CA ARG A 24 -8.27 5.59 2.14
C ARG A 24 -8.03 7.06 1.82
N VAL A 25 -7.08 7.71 2.50
CA VAL A 25 -6.75 9.13 2.29
C VAL A 25 -6.03 9.34 0.96
N LEU A 26 -5.14 8.41 0.58
CA LEU A 26 -4.37 8.51 -0.66
C LEU A 26 -5.16 8.10 -1.91
N GLY A 27 -6.36 7.56 -1.78
CA GLY A 27 -7.14 7.04 -2.92
C GLY A 27 -6.63 5.71 -3.47
N ALA A 28 -5.82 4.97 -2.70
CA ALA A 28 -5.33 3.64 -3.02
C ALA A 28 -6.37 2.57 -2.66
N ASN A 29 -7.52 2.58 -3.33
CA ASN A 29 -8.69 1.79 -2.94
C ASN A 29 -8.74 0.37 -3.52
N GLN A 30 -7.85 0.02 -4.45
CA GLN A 30 -7.82 -1.31 -5.07
C GLN A 30 -7.01 -2.28 -4.19
N LYS A 31 -7.54 -3.48 -3.98
CA LYS A 31 -6.90 -4.51 -3.14
C LYS A 31 -6.05 -5.44 -3.98
N GLY A 32 -4.81 -5.64 -3.56
CA GLY A 32 -3.94 -6.74 -3.97
C GLY A 32 -3.71 -7.72 -2.82
N ASP A 33 -2.84 -8.70 -3.05
CA ASP A 33 -2.44 -9.64 -2.01
C ASP A 33 -1.37 -8.99 -1.11
N GLY A 34 -1.76 -8.59 0.10
CA GLY A 34 -0.87 -7.93 1.07
C GLY A 34 -0.58 -6.44 0.80
N TYR A 35 -1.31 -5.79 -0.12
CA TYR A 35 -1.18 -4.36 -0.38
C TYR A 35 -2.48 -3.74 -0.94
N LEU A 36 -2.52 -2.42 -0.96
CA LEU A 36 -3.56 -1.58 -1.53
C LEU A 36 -2.92 -0.68 -2.58
N HIS A 37 -3.58 -0.40 -3.71
CA HIS A 37 -3.03 0.45 -4.76
C HIS A 37 -4.08 1.35 -5.41
N GLY A 38 -3.59 2.41 -6.06
CA GLY A 38 -4.42 3.39 -6.75
C GLY A 38 -3.87 4.80 -6.56
N ASN A 39 -4.27 5.72 -7.44
CA ASN A 39 -3.84 7.12 -7.41
C ASN A 39 -2.31 7.32 -7.39
N GLY A 40 -1.56 6.42 -8.03
CA GLY A 40 -0.08 6.46 -8.04
C GLY A 40 0.59 5.97 -6.75
N TYR A 41 -0.17 5.39 -5.82
CA TYR A 41 0.36 4.84 -4.57
C TYR A 41 0.22 3.32 -4.50
N VAL A 42 1.17 2.69 -3.82
CA VAL A 42 1.08 1.32 -3.32
C VAL A 42 1.29 1.37 -1.81
N VAL A 43 0.29 0.95 -1.04
CA VAL A 43 0.30 0.94 0.42
C VAL A 43 0.31 -0.50 0.90
N THR A 44 1.35 -0.91 1.62
CA THR A 44 1.50 -2.26 2.18
C THR A 44 1.82 -2.17 3.68
N TRP A 45 1.94 -3.31 4.35
CA TRP A 45 2.23 -3.38 5.77
C TRP A 45 3.15 -4.53 6.11
N ALA A 46 3.97 -4.32 7.14
CA ALA A 46 4.68 -5.39 7.82
C ALA A 46 3.75 -6.16 8.77
N ILE A 47 4.10 -7.40 9.09
CA ILE A 47 3.47 -8.18 10.17
C ILE A 47 4.57 -8.59 11.15
N GLY A 48 4.49 -8.09 12.38
CA GLY A 48 5.49 -8.36 13.42
C GLY A 48 6.73 -7.47 13.34
N HIS A 49 7.79 -7.84 14.06
CA HIS A 49 9.11 -7.25 13.89
C HIS A 49 9.76 -7.92 12.67
N LEU A 50 10.07 -7.15 11.62
CA LEU A 50 11.05 -7.59 10.62
C LEU A 50 12.43 -7.59 11.31
N ALA A 51 12.76 -8.69 11.99
CA ALA A 51 14.12 -8.97 12.42
C ALA A 51 14.93 -9.53 11.24
#